data_AF-A0A2J8VBM5-F1
#
_entry.id   AF-A0A2J8VBM5-F1
#
_cell.length_a   1.000
_cell.length_b   1.000
_cell.length_c   1.000
_cell.angle_alpha   90.00
_cell.angle_beta   90.00
_cell.angle_gamma   90.00
#
_symmetry.space_group_name_H-M   'P 1'
#
loop_
_entity.id
_entity.type
_entity.pdbx_description
1 polymer ?
#
loop_
_entity_poly.entity_id
_entity_poly.type
_entity_poly.pdbx_seq_one_letter_code
_entity_poly.pdbx_strand_id
1 'polypeptide(L)'
;MVLEMLNPMHYNITSIVPEAMPAATMPILLLTGLFLLVWNYEGTSSIPGPGYCMGIGPLISHGRFLWMGIGSACNYYNRVYGEFMRVWISGEETLIISKSSSMFHIMKHNHYSSRFGSKLGLQCIGMHEKGIIFNNNPDLWKTTRPFFMKESAIVVKIQGYFDAWQALLIKPDIFFKISWLYKKYEKSVKDLKDAIEVLIAEKRRRISTEEKLEECMDFATELILAEKRGDLTRENVNQCILEM
;
A
#
# COMPACT_ATOMS: atom_id res chain seq x y z
N MET A 1 32.96 39.15 -76.39
CA MET A 1 31.71 38.99 -77.15
C MET A 1 31.07 37.71 -76.68
N VAL A 2 29.90 37.84 -76.05
CA VAL A 2 29.08 36.79 -75.42
C VAL A 2 28.28 36.04 -76.50
N LEU A 3 28.22 34.70 -76.44
CA LEU A 3 27.06 33.81 -76.66
C LEU A 3 27.56 32.35 -76.65
N GLU A 4 27.41 31.60 -75.56
CA GLU A 4 26.28 30.69 -75.30
C GLU A 4 25.83 29.87 -76.53
N MET A 5 26.16 28.58 -76.55
CA MET A 5 25.22 27.53 -76.95
C MET A 5 25.46 26.28 -76.10
N LEU A 6 24.54 26.08 -75.17
CA LEU A 6 24.34 24.91 -74.32
C LEU A 6 24.16 23.65 -75.18
N ASN A 7 25.03 22.67 -75.02
CA ASN A 7 24.77 21.31 -75.48
C ASN A 7 23.97 20.60 -74.36
N PRO A 8 22.76 20.07 -74.63
CA PRO A 8 22.00 19.38 -73.60
C PRO A 8 22.65 18.01 -73.37
N MET A 9 23.40 17.90 -72.27
CA MET A 9 23.73 16.61 -71.66
C MET A 9 22.41 15.90 -71.33
N HIS A 10 22.02 14.93 -72.16
CA HIS A 10 20.95 13.99 -71.84
C HIS A 10 21.39 13.11 -70.67
N TYR A 11 21.15 13.60 -69.45
CA TYR A 11 21.09 12.74 -68.29
C TYR A 11 19.83 11.89 -68.42
N ASN A 12 20.03 10.58 -68.57
CA ASN A 12 18.98 9.58 -68.40
C ASN A 12 18.34 9.78 -67.03
N ILE A 13 17.16 10.41 -66.99
CA ILE A 13 16.27 10.41 -65.82
C ILE A 13 15.63 9.02 -65.77
N THR A 14 16.44 8.01 -65.47
CA THR A 14 15.96 6.67 -65.13
C THR A 14 15.86 6.64 -63.61
N SER A 15 14.62 6.69 -63.13
CA SER A 15 14.20 6.21 -61.80
C SER A 15 15.08 6.62 -60.61
N ILE A 16 14.83 7.80 -60.06
CA ILE A 16 15.01 8.00 -58.61
C ILE A 16 13.60 7.99 -58.02
N VAL A 17 12.95 6.82 -58.10
CA VAL A 17 11.82 6.52 -57.21
C VAL A 17 12.44 6.40 -55.82
N PRO A 18 11.98 7.17 -54.82
CA PRO A 18 12.46 6.95 -53.46
C PRO A 18 12.20 5.49 -53.11
N GLU A 19 13.23 4.77 -52.67
CA GLU A 19 13.08 3.41 -52.14
C GLU A 19 11.84 3.37 -51.26
N ALA A 20 10.91 2.49 -51.61
CA ALA A 20 9.68 2.31 -50.86
C ALA A 20 10.05 2.20 -49.38
N MET A 21 9.62 3.17 -48.57
CA MET A 21 9.83 3.13 -47.13
C MET A 21 9.42 1.72 -46.65
N PRO A 22 10.26 1.01 -45.88
CA PRO A 22 9.92 -0.32 -45.40
C PRO A 22 8.48 -0.34 -44.89
N ALA A 23 7.67 -1.34 -45.24
CA ALA A 23 6.25 -1.35 -44.85
C ALA A 23 6.05 -1.20 -43.31
N ALA A 24 7.08 -1.51 -42.53
CA ALA A 24 7.14 -1.33 -41.07
C ALA A 24 7.43 0.10 -40.59
N THR A 25 8.00 0.99 -41.40
CA THR A 25 8.35 2.37 -40.97
C THR A 25 7.11 3.20 -40.66
N MET A 26 6.04 3.08 -41.43
CA MET A 26 4.79 3.81 -41.19
C MET A 26 4.06 3.36 -39.91
N PRO A 27 3.90 2.05 -39.62
CA PRO A 27 3.41 1.58 -38.34
C PRO A 27 4.28 2.03 -37.15
N ILE A 28 5.60 2.00 -37.28
CA ILE A 28 6.52 2.43 -36.20
C ILE A 28 6.37 3.95 -35.96
N LEU A 29 6.34 4.76 -37.00
CA LEU A 29 6.11 6.21 -36.89
C LEU A 29 4.75 6.52 -36.26
N LEU A 30 3.69 5.83 -36.68
CA LEU A 30 2.35 5.98 -36.10
C LEU A 30 2.31 5.54 -34.63
N LEU A 31 2.96 4.42 -34.28
CA LEU A 31 3.09 3.96 -32.89
C LEU A 31 3.87 4.99 -32.07
N THR A 32 5.02 5.49 -32.55
CA THR A 32 5.80 6.51 -31.85
C THR A 32 5.03 7.82 -31.71
N GLY A 33 4.29 8.24 -32.74
CA GLY A 33 3.42 9.41 -32.70
C GLY A 33 2.26 9.24 -31.73
N LEU A 34 1.65 8.06 -31.67
CA LEU A 34 0.61 7.71 -30.72
C LEU A 34 1.17 7.65 -29.29
N PHE A 35 2.36 7.09 -29.09
CA PHE A 35 3.06 7.10 -27.80
C PHE A 35 3.37 8.53 -27.36
N LEU A 36 3.87 9.39 -28.23
CA LEU A 36 4.13 10.79 -27.93
C LEU A 36 2.83 11.57 -27.68
N LEU A 37 1.77 11.30 -28.44
CA LEU A 37 0.46 11.91 -28.22
C LEU A 37 -0.13 11.48 -26.89
N VAL A 38 -0.09 10.20 -26.52
CA VAL A 38 -0.58 9.71 -25.22
C VAL A 38 0.34 10.15 -24.08
N TRP A 39 1.64 10.28 -24.31
CA TRP A 39 2.59 10.83 -23.34
C TRP A 39 2.34 12.32 -23.08
N ASN A 40 2.02 13.07 -24.13
CA ASN A 40 1.66 14.50 -24.06
C ASN A 40 0.17 14.73 -23.77
N TYR A 41 -0.65 13.69 -23.77
CA TYR A 41 -2.03 13.74 -23.32
C TYR A 41 -1.99 13.75 -21.80
N GLU A 42 -1.70 14.93 -21.24
CA GLU A 42 -2.07 15.28 -19.88
C GLU A 42 -3.60 15.25 -19.82
N GLY A 43 -4.16 14.05 -19.69
CA GLY A 43 -5.58 13.84 -19.46
C GLY A 43 -5.94 14.49 -18.15
N THR A 44 -6.38 15.75 -18.24
CA THR A 44 -7.33 16.48 -17.38
C THR A 44 -7.44 15.97 -15.94
N SER A 45 -6.30 15.77 -15.27
CA SER A 45 -6.27 15.40 -13.86
C SER A 45 -6.09 16.69 -13.11
N SER A 46 -7.21 17.25 -12.62
CA SER A 46 -7.21 18.42 -11.73
C SER A 46 -6.32 18.22 -10.49
N ILE A 47 -6.02 16.96 -10.16
CA ILE A 47 -5.21 16.57 -9.00
C ILE A 47 -3.73 16.48 -9.39
N PRO A 48 -2.84 17.25 -8.75
CA PRO A 48 -1.39 17.21 -9.00
C PRO A 48 -0.78 15.81 -8.79
N GLY A 49 0.25 15.46 -9.55
CA GLY A 49 1.00 14.22 -9.33
C GLY A 49 1.79 13.75 -10.56
N PRO A 50 2.56 12.66 -10.43
CA PRO A 50 3.19 12.01 -11.58
C PRO A 50 2.16 11.60 -12.65
N GLY A 51 2.56 11.67 -13.92
CA GLY A 51 1.76 11.21 -15.04
C GLY A 51 1.59 9.68 -15.04
N TYR A 52 0.42 9.20 -15.47
CA TYR A 52 0.10 7.77 -15.49
C TYR A 52 0.96 6.97 -16.47
N CYS A 53 1.34 7.57 -17.61
CA CYS A 53 2.25 7.00 -18.62
C CYS A 53 1.93 5.53 -18.98
N MET A 54 0.68 5.24 -19.37
CA MET A 54 0.22 3.89 -19.72
C MET A 54 0.57 2.78 -18.69
N GLY A 55 0.52 3.09 -17.39
CA GLY A 55 0.81 2.13 -16.32
C GLY A 55 2.26 2.16 -15.80
N ILE A 56 3.16 2.90 -16.46
CA ILE A 56 4.54 3.11 -15.97
C ILE A 56 4.55 4.01 -14.73
N GLY A 57 3.69 5.03 -14.67
CA GLY A 57 3.56 5.92 -13.50
C GLY A 57 3.27 5.16 -12.21
N PRO A 58 2.26 4.25 -12.20
CA PRO A 58 2.00 3.38 -11.06
C PRO A 58 3.20 2.54 -10.60
N LEU A 59 3.92 1.91 -11.54
CA LEU A 59 5.08 1.08 -11.20
C LEU A 59 6.22 1.90 -10.58
N ILE A 60 6.53 3.07 -11.14
CA ILE A 60 7.59 3.95 -10.63
C ILE A 60 7.21 4.52 -9.27
N SER A 61 5.95 4.93 -9.09
CA SER A 61 5.50 5.48 -7.82
C SER A 61 5.54 4.44 -6.70
N HIS A 62 4.96 3.25 -6.93
CA HIS A 62 5.01 2.16 -5.96
C HIS A 62 6.45 1.70 -5.68
N GLY A 63 7.27 1.56 -6.73
CA GLY A 63 8.70 1.24 -6.59
C GLY A 63 9.46 2.25 -5.71
N ARG A 64 9.14 3.55 -5.84
CA ARG A 64 9.73 4.61 -5.00
C ARG A 64 9.33 4.46 -3.52
N PHE A 65 8.09 4.10 -3.23
CA PHE A 65 7.65 3.80 -1.86
C PHE A 65 8.40 2.62 -1.26
N LEU A 66 8.63 1.56 -2.04
CA LEU A 66 9.37 0.38 -1.60
C LEU A 66 10.87 0.67 -1.38
N TRP A 67 11.44 1.58 -2.16
CA TRP A 67 12.85 1.96 -2.09
C TRP A 67 13.15 2.96 -0.96
N MET A 68 12.37 4.05 -0.88
CA MET A 68 12.62 5.14 0.06
C MET A 68 11.99 4.91 1.45
N GLY A 69 11.01 4.01 1.55
CA GLY A 69 10.11 3.92 2.70
C GLY A 69 9.00 4.97 2.66
N ILE A 70 7.88 4.67 3.33
CA ILE A 70 6.62 5.42 3.24
C ILE A 70 6.80 6.89 3.58
N GLY A 71 7.39 7.21 4.74
CA GLY A 71 7.54 8.60 5.20
C GLY A 71 8.39 9.46 4.25
N SER A 72 9.54 8.96 3.83
CA SER A 72 10.44 9.67 2.91
C SER A 72 9.84 9.84 1.52
N ALA A 73 9.13 8.83 1.01
CA ALA A 73 8.41 8.91 -0.25
C ALA A 73 7.29 9.96 -0.20
N CYS A 74 6.49 9.99 0.88
CA CYS A 74 5.46 11.03 1.08
C CYS A 74 6.07 12.43 1.08
N ASN A 75 7.18 12.64 1.81
CA ASN A 75 7.87 13.92 1.84
C ASN A 75 8.44 14.32 0.47
N TYR A 76 8.98 13.36 -0.29
CA TYR A 76 9.43 13.59 -1.65
C TYR A 76 8.29 14.09 -2.54
N TYR A 77 7.15 13.38 -2.55
CA TYR A 77 6.02 13.72 -3.40
C TYR A 77 5.37 15.05 -3.02
N ASN A 78 5.20 15.32 -1.71
CA ASN A 78 4.69 16.61 -1.24
C ASN A 78 5.59 17.77 -1.68
N ARG A 79 6.92 17.59 -1.61
CA ARG A 79 7.89 18.62 -2.04
C ARG A 79 7.87 18.87 -3.54
N VAL A 80 7.62 17.84 -4.35
CA VAL A 80 7.69 17.95 -5.83
C VAL A 80 6.37 18.40 -6.44
N TYR A 81 5.23 17.91 -5.94
CA TYR A 81 3.91 18.10 -6.57
C TYR A 81 2.94 18.97 -5.75
N GLY A 82 3.30 19.32 -4.50
CA GLY A 82 2.49 20.13 -3.61
C GLY A 82 1.81 19.34 -2.49
N GLU A 83 1.10 20.06 -1.61
CA GLU A 83 0.53 19.55 -0.36
C GLU A 83 -0.72 18.66 -0.49
N PHE A 84 -1.22 18.50 -1.72
CA PHE A 84 -2.35 17.64 -2.06
C PHE A 84 -2.08 17.06 -3.44
N MET A 85 -1.77 15.77 -3.50
CA MET A 85 -1.33 15.13 -4.75
C MET A 85 -1.70 13.65 -4.80
N ARG A 86 -1.67 13.06 -6.01
CA ARG A 86 -2.01 11.66 -6.29
C ARG A 86 -0.77 10.85 -6.66
N VAL A 87 -0.65 9.66 -6.06
CA VAL A 87 0.28 8.59 -6.45
C VAL A 87 -0.48 7.28 -6.68
N TRP A 88 0.23 6.20 -6.99
CA TRP A 88 -0.34 4.85 -6.95
C TRP A 88 0.46 3.95 -6.03
N ILE A 89 -0.25 3.10 -5.28
CA ILE A 89 0.32 2.03 -4.46
C ILE A 89 -0.47 0.77 -4.82
N SER A 90 0.23 -0.29 -5.25
CA SER A 90 -0.40 -1.55 -5.68
C SER A 90 -1.45 -1.39 -6.79
N GLY A 91 -1.32 -0.36 -7.63
CA GLY A 91 -2.26 -0.07 -8.72
C GLY A 91 -3.47 0.79 -8.33
N GLU A 92 -3.70 1.01 -7.03
CA GLU A 92 -4.77 1.88 -6.54
C GLU A 92 -4.30 3.34 -6.48
N GLU A 93 -5.18 4.28 -6.84
CA GLU A 93 -4.90 5.70 -6.65
C GLU A 93 -4.90 6.04 -5.17
N THR A 94 -3.81 6.64 -4.70
CA THR A 94 -3.65 7.04 -3.30
C THR A 94 -3.31 8.51 -3.24
N LEU A 95 -4.04 9.27 -2.41
CA LEU A 95 -3.76 10.68 -2.18
C LEU A 95 -2.78 10.86 -1.03
N ILE A 96 -1.77 11.70 -1.24
CA ILE A 96 -0.85 12.18 -0.20
C ILE A 96 -1.22 13.62 0.10
N ILE A 97 -1.50 13.91 1.37
CA ILE A 97 -2.09 15.17 1.80
C ILE A 97 -1.35 15.66 3.04
N SER A 98 -0.77 16.86 2.96
CA SER A 98 -0.25 17.62 4.11
C SER A 98 -1.06 18.88 4.43
N LYS A 99 -2.05 19.23 3.60
CA LYS A 99 -2.93 20.38 3.82
C LYS A 99 -3.81 20.19 5.06
N SER A 100 -3.70 21.10 6.03
CA SER A 100 -4.39 21.02 7.33
C SER A 100 -5.92 20.95 7.22
N SER A 101 -6.52 21.74 6.32
CA SER A 101 -7.97 21.76 6.08
C SER A 101 -8.49 20.40 5.58
N SER A 102 -7.73 19.76 4.70
CA SER A 102 -8.07 18.44 4.15
C SER A 102 -7.91 17.35 5.20
N MET A 103 -6.84 17.42 6.01
CA MET A 103 -6.64 16.51 7.14
C MET A 103 -7.81 16.59 8.13
N PHE A 104 -8.23 17.80 8.50
CA PHE A 104 -9.36 18.00 9.42
C PHE A 104 -10.66 17.41 8.86
N HIS A 105 -10.95 17.65 7.57
CA HIS A 105 -12.12 17.08 6.92
C HIS A 105 -12.08 15.54 6.93
N ILE A 106 -10.95 14.93 6.58
CA ILE A 106 -10.77 13.48 6.54
C ILE A 106 -10.97 12.87 7.93
N MET A 107 -10.33 13.44 8.96
CA MET A 107 -10.43 12.92 10.33
C MET A 107 -11.80 13.16 10.98
N LYS A 108 -12.59 14.12 10.48
CA LYS A 108 -13.91 14.47 11.01
C LYS A 108 -15.02 13.55 10.50
N HIS A 109 -14.94 13.07 9.26
CA HIS A 109 -16.04 12.36 8.62
C HIS A 109 -15.87 10.84 8.63
N ASN A 110 -16.92 10.13 9.06
CA ASN A 110 -16.89 8.68 9.27
C ASN A 110 -16.65 7.84 8.01
N HIS A 111 -16.93 8.38 6.82
CA HIS A 111 -16.69 7.67 5.56
C HIS A 111 -15.19 7.58 5.20
N TYR A 112 -14.30 8.17 6.00
CA TYR A 112 -12.85 7.95 5.94
C TYR A 112 -12.32 7.08 7.08
N SER A 113 -13.20 6.49 7.92
CA SER A 113 -12.82 5.60 9.02
C SER A 113 -12.42 4.21 8.49
N SER A 114 -11.44 4.17 7.60
CA SER A 114 -10.90 2.95 7.00
C SER A 114 -9.43 3.17 6.66
N ARG A 115 -8.65 2.08 6.60
CA ARG A 115 -7.24 2.08 6.23
C ARG A 115 -7.02 1.18 5.01
N PHE A 116 -5.83 1.25 4.43
CA PHE A 116 -5.47 0.42 3.28
C PHE A 116 -4.11 -0.23 3.48
N GLY A 117 -3.90 -1.34 2.79
CA GLY A 117 -2.67 -2.13 2.83
C GLY A 117 -2.80 -3.40 2.00
N SER A 118 -1.69 -4.07 1.76
CA SER A 118 -1.64 -5.36 1.08
C SER A 118 -2.52 -6.37 1.80
N LYS A 119 -3.56 -6.88 1.15
CA LYS A 119 -4.44 -7.90 1.72
C LYS A 119 -3.65 -9.12 2.20
N LEU A 120 -2.72 -9.61 1.38
CA LEU A 120 -1.85 -10.74 1.73
C LEU A 120 -0.91 -10.40 2.89
N GLY A 121 -0.37 -9.18 2.92
CA GLY A 121 0.43 -8.69 4.05
C GLY A 121 -0.35 -8.62 5.35
N LEU A 122 -1.56 -8.06 5.31
CA LEU A 122 -2.48 -7.96 6.45
C LEU A 122 -2.95 -9.33 6.93
N GLN A 123 -3.21 -10.26 6.02
CA GLN A 123 -3.54 -11.65 6.36
C GLN A 123 -2.35 -12.35 7.05
N CYS A 124 -1.13 -12.15 6.53
CA CYS A 124 0.09 -12.72 7.10
C CYS A 124 0.29 -12.27 8.55
N ILE A 125 0.15 -10.97 8.83
CA ILE A 125 0.28 -10.44 10.20
C ILE A 125 -0.97 -10.69 11.06
N GLY A 126 -2.11 -11.01 10.45
CA GLY A 126 -3.38 -11.26 11.14
C GLY A 126 -4.22 -10.03 11.41
N MET A 127 -3.95 -8.91 10.73
CA MET A 127 -4.71 -7.66 10.84
C MET A 127 -5.79 -7.51 9.75
N HIS A 128 -5.92 -8.46 8.81
CA HIS A 128 -6.97 -8.41 7.81
C HIS A 128 -8.32 -8.73 8.43
N GLU A 129 -9.19 -7.71 8.53
CA GLU A 129 -10.55 -7.81 9.11
C GLU A 129 -10.55 -8.32 10.57
N LYS A 130 -9.43 -8.16 11.27
CA LYS A 130 -9.21 -8.55 12.66
C LYS A 130 -8.47 -7.43 13.39
N GLY A 131 -8.63 -7.34 14.71
CA GLY A 131 -8.01 -6.28 15.52
C GLY A 131 -8.65 -4.90 15.31
N ILE A 132 -7.90 -3.82 15.52
CA ILE A 132 -8.37 -2.43 15.39
C ILE A 132 -7.38 -1.51 14.65
N ILE A 133 -6.09 -1.81 14.63
CA ILE A 133 -5.06 -0.90 14.10
C ILE A 133 -5.17 -0.83 12.57
N PHE A 134 -5.41 -1.97 11.92
CA PHE A 134 -5.66 -2.08 10.47
C PHE A 134 -6.99 -2.78 10.15
N ASN A 135 -7.92 -2.79 11.11
CA ASN A 135 -9.26 -3.24 10.84
C ASN A 135 -10.06 -2.11 10.17
N ASN A 136 -10.66 -2.43 9.04
CA ASN A 136 -11.46 -1.50 8.24
C ASN A 136 -12.90 -1.33 8.76
N ASN A 137 -13.19 -1.83 9.97
CA ASN A 137 -14.48 -1.69 10.65
C ASN A 137 -14.44 -0.56 11.72
N PRO A 138 -15.16 0.56 11.52
CA PRO A 138 -15.11 1.75 12.40
C PRO A 138 -15.58 1.55 13.85
N ASP A 139 -16.49 0.60 14.09
CA ASP A 139 -17.21 0.48 15.37
C ASP A 139 -16.35 -0.15 16.47
N LEU A 140 -15.34 -0.93 16.09
CA LEU A 140 -14.46 -1.68 17.01
C LEU A 140 -13.31 -0.83 17.59
N TRP A 141 -12.96 0.29 16.94
CA TRP A 141 -11.76 1.08 17.26
C TRP A 141 -11.87 1.96 18.52
N LYS A 142 -13.08 2.42 18.88
CA LYS A 142 -13.27 3.42 19.94
C LYS A 142 -13.11 2.89 21.37
N THR A 143 -13.23 1.59 21.59
CA THR A 143 -13.35 1.01 22.94
C THR A 143 -12.02 0.54 23.54
N THR A 144 -10.98 0.39 22.73
CA THR A 144 -9.83 -0.45 23.10
C THR A 144 -8.62 0.34 23.65
N ARG A 145 -8.54 1.65 23.41
CA ARG A 145 -7.32 2.50 23.50
C ARG A 145 -6.58 2.66 24.86
N PRO A 146 -7.16 2.56 26.07
CA PRO A 146 -6.49 3.09 27.28
C PRO A 146 -5.48 2.24 28.12
N PHE A 147 -5.13 0.99 27.81
CA PHE A 147 -4.76 0.05 28.89
C PHE A 147 -3.38 -0.66 28.87
N PHE A 148 -2.23 -0.07 28.51
CA PHE A 148 -1.02 -0.93 28.36
C PHE A 148 0.30 -0.41 28.92
N MET A 149 0.95 -1.27 29.74
CA MET A 149 2.41 -1.41 29.88
C MET A 149 2.87 -2.70 30.61
N LYS A 150 3.91 -3.35 30.04
CA LYS A 150 5.14 -3.93 30.66
C LYS A 150 5.34 -5.47 30.65
N GLU A 151 6.28 -5.96 29.82
CA GLU A 151 7.16 -7.14 30.05
C GLU A 151 8.27 -7.26 28.98
N SER A 152 9.53 -7.57 29.36
CA SER A 152 10.73 -7.38 28.51
C SER A 152 11.05 -8.49 27.48
N ALA A 153 10.60 -9.73 27.69
CA ALA A 153 10.79 -10.82 26.71
C ALA A 153 9.83 -10.70 25.52
N ILE A 154 8.64 -10.18 25.78
CA ILE A 154 7.61 -9.92 24.78
C ILE A 154 8.04 -8.74 23.89
N VAL A 155 8.77 -7.76 24.43
CA VAL A 155 9.27 -6.60 23.67
C VAL A 155 10.07 -6.98 22.43
N VAL A 156 10.94 -8.00 22.51
CA VAL A 156 11.72 -8.45 21.33
C VAL A 156 10.81 -9.05 20.25
N LYS A 157 9.80 -9.82 20.67
CA LYS A 157 8.81 -10.41 19.76
C LYS A 157 7.90 -9.34 19.15
N ILE A 158 7.53 -8.34 19.94
CA ILE A 158 6.81 -7.14 19.50
C ILE A 158 7.62 -6.42 18.42
N GLN A 159 8.91 -6.17 18.64
CA GLN A 159 9.76 -5.55 17.62
C GLN A 159 9.78 -6.36 16.32
N GLY A 160 9.94 -7.68 16.41
CA GLY A 160 9.90 -8.57 15.23
C GLY A 160 8.56 -8.53 14.50
N TYR A 161 7.45 -8.39 15.23
CA TYR A 161 6.12 -8.21 14.64
C TYR A 161 5.96 -6.84 13.98
N PHE A 162 6.45 -5.75 14.60
CA PHE A 162 6.46 -4.42 14.00
C PHE A 162 7.29 -4.39 12.70
N ASP A 163 8.44 -5.05 12.68
CA ASP A 163 9.26 -5.18 11.48
C ASP A 163 8.51 -5.92 10.36
N ALA A 164 7.80 -7.00 10.70
CA ALA A 164 6.95 -7.73 9.77
C ALA A 164 5.79 -6.88 9.24
N TRP A 165 5.10 -6.16 10.12
CA TRP A 165 4.02 -5.26 9.75
C TRP A 165 4.52 -4.17 8.80
N GLN A 166 5.59 -3.44 9.16
CA GLN A 166 6.15 -2.39 8.32
C GLN A 166 6.62 -2.93 6.95
N ALA A 167 7.26 -4.10 6.94
CA ALA A 167 7.80 -4.68 5.72
C ALA A 167 6.72 -5.14 4.74
N LEU A 168 5.62 -5.72 5.24
CA LEU A 168 4.60 -6.37 4.42
C LEU A 168 3.44 -5.44 4.02
N LEU A 169 3.26 -4.32 4.73
CA LEU A 169 2.07 -3.46 4.64
C LEU A 169 1.74 -2.99 3.22
N ILE A 170 2.75 -2.68 2.40
CA ILE A 170 2.55 -2.16 1.03
C ILE A 170 3.25 -3.03 -0.02
N LYS A 171 3.56 -4.29 0.30
CA LYS A 171 4.20 -5.19 -0.67
C LYS A 171 3.21 -5.59 -1.77
N PRO A 172 3.65 -5.60 -3.04
CA PRO A 172 2.82 -6.08 -4.13
C PRO A 172 2.61 -7.59 -4.01
N ASP A 173 1.50 -8.10 -4.53
CA ASP A 173 1.14 -9.53 -4.43
C ASP A 173 2.21 -10.48 -4.99
N ILE A 174 2.98 -10.03 -5.99
CA ILE A 174 4.08 -10.80 -6.58
C ILE A 174 5.16 -11.16 -5.54
N PHE A 175 5.35 -10.34 -4.51
CA PHE A 175 6.28 -10.59 -3.41
C PHE A 175 5.90 -11.87 -2.64
N PHE A 176 4.60 -12.11 -2.47
CA PHE A 176 4.07 -13.26 -1.72
C PHE A 176 4.05 -14.55 -2.55
N LYS A 177 4.30 -14.50 -3.87
CA LYS A 177 4.49 -15.71 -4.68
C LYS A 177 5.81 -16.43 -4.37
N ILE A 178 6.78 -15.71 -3.81
CA ILE A 178 8.13 -16.24 -3.56
C ILE A 178 8.30 -16.46 -2.05
N SER A 179 7.90 -17.65 -1.59
CA SER A 179 7.72 -17.93 -0.15
C SER A 179 8.93 -17.63 0.74
N TRP A 180 10.15 -17.90 0.27
CA TRP A 180 11.34 -17.67 1.09
C TRP A 180 11.62 -16.19 1.39
N LEU A 181 11.08 -15.24 0.60
CA LEU A 181 11.28 -13.81 0.85
C LEU A 181 10.52 -13.30 2.08
N TYR A 182 9.40 -13.94 2.44
CA TYR A 182 8.55 -13.47 3.54
C TYR A 182 8.47 -14.42 4.74
N LYS A 183 8.98 -15.66 4.62
CA LYS A 183 9.05 -16.64 5.74
C LYS A 183 9.68 -16.08 7.01
N LYS A 184 10.66 -15.17 6.90
CA LYS A 184 11.26 -14.49 8.06
C LYS A 184 10.21 -13.72 8.85
N TYR A 185 9.34 -12.97 8.16
CA TYR A 185 8.28 -12.16 8.78
C TYR A 185 7.16 -13.04 9.32
N GLU A 186 6.79 -14.10 8.59
CA GLU A 186 5.81 -15.08 9.04
C GLU A 186 6.23 -15.73 10.37
N LYS A 187 7.52 -16.06 10.51
CA LYS A 187 8.08 -16.56 11.77
C LYS A 187 7.95 -15.53 12.90
N SER A 188 8.36 -14.28 12.69
CA SER A 188 8.23 -13.23 13.71
C SER A 188 6.79 -13.02 14.16
N VAL A 189 5.83 -13.09 13.22
CA VAL A 189 4.40 -13.00 13.52
C VAL A 189 3.96 -14.18 14.38
N LYS A 190 4.35 -15.40 13.99
CA LYS A 190 4.03 -16.61 14.75
C LYS A 190 4.60 -16.56 16.16
N ASP A 191 5.86 -16.14 16.32
CA ASP A 191 6.54 -16.11 17.61
C ASP A 191 5.83 -15.20 18.64
N LEU A 192 5.27 -14.06 18.20
CA LEU A 192 4.48 -13.17 19.04
C LEU A 192 3.07 -13.74 19.29
N LYS A 193 2.38 -14.20 18.25
CA LYS A 193 1.03 -14.80 18.38
C LYS A 193 1.02 -15.96 19.35
N ASP A 194 1.97 -16.90 19.21
CA ASP A 194 2.09 -18.05 20.09
C ASP A 194 2.36 -17.62 21.54
N ALA A 195 3.19 -16.58 21.75
CA ALA A 195 3.47 -16.06 23.10
C ALA A 195 2.22 -15.46 23.75
N ILE A 196 1.47 -14.66 23.00
CA ILE A 196 0.26 -14.01 23.47
C ILE A 196 -0.84 -15.05 23.69
N GLU A 197 -0.94 -16.09 22.86
CA GLU A 197 -1.92 -17.15 23.05
C GLU A 197 -1.74 -17.90 24.37
N VAL A 198 -0.49 -18.11 24.82
CA VAL A 198 -0.20 -18.67 26.16
C VAL A 198 -0.74 -17.75 27.27
N LEU A 199 -0.53 -16.45 27.16
CA LEU A 199 -1.02 -15.46 28.13
C LEU A 199 -2.55 -15.39 28.15
N ILE A 200 -3.20 -15.40 26.99
CA ILE A 200 -4.65 -15.37 26.89
C ILE A 200 -5.25 -16.69 27.40
N ALA A 201 -4.62 -17.83 27.15
CA ALA A 201 -5.07 -19.12 27.67
C ALA A 201 -5.04 -19.15 29.22
N GLU A 202 -3.97 -18.62 29.82
CA GLU A 202 -3.86 -18.42 31.26
C GLU A 202 -4.96 -17.48 31.77
N LYS A 203 -5.18 -16.35 31.09
CA LYS A 203 -6.22 -15.38 31.44
C LYS A 203 -7.63 -15.99 31.38
N ARG A 204 -7.93 -16.79 30.35
CA ARG A 204 -9.20 -17.53 30.22
C ARG A 204 -9.41 -18.50 31.38
N ARG A 205 -8.36 -19.20 31.82
CA ARG A 205 -8.42 -20.10 32.99
C ARG A 205 -8.76 -19.32 34.26
N ARG A 206 -8.08 -18.21 34.52
CA ARG A 206 -8.36 -17.35 35.70
C ARG A 206 -9.81 -16.85 35.72
N ILE A 207 -10.30 -16.35 34.58
CA ILE A 207 -11.69 -15.88 34.44
C ILE A 207 -12.70 -17.01 34.72
N SER A 208 -12.38 -18.26 34.37
CA SER A 208 -13.30 -19.38 34.61
C SER A 208 -13.40 -19.83 36.07
N THR A 209 -12.40 -19.49 36.89
CA THR A 209 -12.32 -19.89 38.31
C THR A 209 -12.65 -18.76 39.28
N GLU A 210 -12.84 -17.54 38.77
CA GLU A 210 -13.04 -16.34 39.58
C GLU A 210 -14.51 -16.16 39.97
N GLU A 211 -14.77 -16.02 41.27
CA GLU A 211 -16.13 -15.95 41.83
C GLU A 211 -16.72 -14.53 41.77
N LYS A 212 -15.86 -13.50 41.77
CA LYS A 212 -16.25 -12.08 41.78
C LYS A 212 -15.71 -11.33 40.56
N LEU A 213 -16.19 -11.71 39.38
CA LEU A 213 -15.69 -11.17 38.11
C LEU A 213 -15.89 -9.65 37.96
N GLU A 214 -16.91 -9.07 38.62
CA GLU A 214 -17.21 -7.63 38.50
C GLU A 214 -16.16 -6.73 39.17
N GLU A 215 -15.40 -7.23 40.15
CA GLU A 215 -14.37 -6.45 40.85
C GLU A 215 -13.02 -6.41 40.11
N CYS A 216 -12.80 -7.29 39.12
CA CYS A 216 -11.52 -7.43 38.39
C CYS A 216 -11.63 -7.23 36.87
N MET A 217 -12.64 -6.48 36.41
CA MET A 217 -12.86 -6.20 34.99
C MET A 217 -11.68 -5.43 34.38
N ASP A 218 -11.01 -6.09 33.43
CA ASP A 218 -9.96 -5.51 32.60
C ASP A 218 -10.22 -5.80 31.11
N PHE A 219 -9.44 -5.15 30.24
CA PHE A 219 -9.62 -5.22 28.79
C PHE A 219 -9.73 -6.65 28.25
N ALA A 220 -8.81 -7.53 28.66
CA ALA A 220 -8.82 -8.92 28.20
C ALA A 220 -10.04 -9.67 28.72
N THR A 221 -10.46 -9.40 29.97
CA THR A 221 -11.68 -9.97 30.54
C THR A 221 -12.93 -9.55 29.76
N GLU A 222 -13.09 -8.27 29.42
CA GLU A 222 -14.23 -7.79 28.62
C GLU A 222 -14.35 -8.49 27.27
N LEU A 223 -13.22 -8.60 26.54
CA LEU A 223 -13.20 -9.26 25.24
C LEU A 223 -13.52 -10.75 25.34
N ILE A 224 -12.95 -11.44 26.34
CA ILE A 224 -13.21 -12.87 26.55
C ILE A 224 -14.68 -13.11 26.94
N LEU A 225 -15.31 -12.20 27.69
CA LEU A 225 -16.72 -12.29 27.99
C LEU A 225 -17.60 -12.03 26.77
N ALA A 226 -17.23 -11.08 25.91
CA ALA A 226 -17.89 -10.85 24.62
C ALA A 226 -17.78 -12.07 23.69
N GLU A 227 -16.64 -12.76 23.68
CA GLU A 227 -16.48 -14.06 23.00
C GLU A 227 -17.46 -15.10 23.55
N LYS A 228 -17.58 -15.22 24.88
CA LYS A 228 -18.52 -16.17 25.50
C LYS A 228 -19.99 -15.88 25.18
N ARG A 229 -20.36 -14.61 24.99
CA ARG A 229 -21.71 -14.21 24.58
C ARG A 229 -21.98 -14.43 23.09
N GLY A 230 -20.94 -14.69 22.30
CA GLY A 230 -21.02 -14.80 20.83
C GLY A 230 -20.91 -13.47 20.10
N ASP A 231 -20.64 -12.37 20.80
CA ASP A 231 -20.48 -11.03 20.21
C ASP A 231 -19.16 -10.91 19.41
N LEU A 232 -18.13 -11.67 19.82
CA LEU A 232 -16.81 -11.68 19.18
C LEU A 232 -16.32 -13.10 18.91
N THR A 233 -15.54 -13.27 17.84
CA THR A 233 -14.85 -14.54 17.60
C THR A 233 -13.58 -14.63 18.45
N ARG A 234 -13.17 -15.86 18.78
CA ARG A 234 -11.91 -16.14 19.48
C ARG A 234 -10.70 -15.51 18.79
N GLU A 235 -10.67 -15.58 17.47
CA GLU A 235 -9.59 -15.01 16.65
C GLU A 235 -9.54 -13.48 16.75
N ASN A 236 -10.69 -12.81 16.75
CA ASN A 236 -10.76 -11.37 16.95
C ASN A 236 -10.32 -10.98 18.35
N VAL A 237 -10.76 -11.68 19.39
CA VAL A 237 -10.31 -11.43 20.76
C VAL A 237 -8.79 -11.56 20.86
N ASN A 238 -8.21 -12.64 20.32
CA ASN A 238 -6.77 -12.85 20.38
C ASN A 238 -6.00 -11.75 19.62
N GLN A 239 -6.49 -11.32 18.45
CA GLN A 239 -5.85 -10.25 17.69
C GLN A 239 -6.00 -8.88 18.38
N CYS A 240 -7.16 -8.57 18.96
CA CYS A 240 -7.37 -7.34 19.72
C CYS A 240 -6.46 -7.26 20.95
N ILE A 241 -6.22 -8.38 21.63
CA ILE A 241 -5.27 -8.46 22.74
C ILE A 241 -3.82 -8.34 22.24
N LEU A 242 -3.50 -8.85 21.05
CA LEU A 242 -2.16 -8.70 20.47
C LEU A 242 -1.83 -7.27 20.06
N GLU A 243 -2.82 -6.54 19.55
CA GLU A 243 -2.65 -5.17 19.09
C GLU A 243 -2.57 -4.13 20.21
N MET A 244 -2.86 -4.56 21.43
CA MET A 244 -2.83 -3.75 22.64
C MET A 244 -1.64 -4.08 23.51
#